data_AF-A0A972F4Y5-F1
#
_entry.id   AF-A0A972F4Y5-F1
#
_cell.length_a   1.000
_cell.length_b   1.000
_cell.length_c   1.000
_cell.angle_alpha   90.00
_cell.angle_beta   90.00
_cell.angle_gamma   90.00
#
_symmetry.space_group_name_H-M   'P 1'
#
loop_
_entity.id
_entity.type
_entity.pdbx_description
1 polymer ?
#
loop_
_entity_poly.entity_id
_entity_poly.type
_entity_poly.pdbx_seq_one_letter_code
_entity_poly.pdbx_strand_id
1 'polypeptide(L)'
;MSFVTVTVVAACLIIMGSFALLVVNIDKLIDELEGSNDQMVAFVDETLMDDSARVLEEKLLQVPNVSSVSFITRDEAMEEFKKDFDTELFESLGSDALRHRYVIHLNDIGKMEETKELVESLDGIARVKAHLEYARGFISMRNIVSAVSFALTIILTIVSFFIMTNT
;
A
#
# COMPACT_ATOMS: atom_id res chain seq x y z
N MET A 1 18.27 36.00 25.56
CA MET A 1 18.28 34.79 26.42
C MET A 1 16.91 34.15 26.62
N SER A 2 15.92 34.81 27.23
CA SER A 2 14.65 34.14 27.60
C SER A 2 13.74 33.77 26.42
N PHE A 3 13.70 34.56 25.34
CA PHE A 3 12.85 34.28 24.17
C PHE A 3 13.26 33.00 23.43
N VAL A 4 14.56 32.83 23.15
CA VAL A 4 15.09 31.63 22.47
C VAL A 4 14.81 30.37 23.28
N THR A 5 15.01 30.40 24.61
CA THR A 5 14.72 29.27 25.49
C THR A 5 13.24 28.90 25.49
N VAL A 6 12.34 29.89 25.48
CA VAL A 6 10.88 29.64 25.43
C VAL A 6 10.49 28.99 24.10
N THR A 7 11.03 29.47 22.98
CA THR A 7 10.74 28.88 21.65
C THR A 7 11.25 27.44 21.53
N VAL A 8 12.45 27.15 22.05
CA VAL A 8 13.02 25.79 22.04
C VAL A 8 12.16 24.84 22.89
N VAL A 9 11.80 25.24 24.11
CA VAL A 9 10.97 24.41 25.00
C VAL A 9 9.59 24.17 24.38
N ALA A 10 8.98 25.19 23.77
CA ALA A 10 7.70 25.05 23.08
C ALA A 10 7.78 24.05 21.90
N ALA A 11 8.84 24.13 21.08
CA ALA A 11 9.07 23.19 19.99
C ALA A 11 9.24 21.74 20.51
N CYS A 12 10.03 21.55 21.58
CA CYS A 12 10.21 20.23 22.18
C CYS A 12 8.89 19.63 22.70
N LEU A 13 8.02 20.44 23.32
CA LEU A 13 6.72 19.99 23.80
C LEU A 13 5.78 19.59 22.65
N ILE A 14 5.79 20.34 21.54
CA ILE A 14 4.99 20.01 20.34
C ILE A 14 5.46 18.68 19.73
N ILE A 15 6.77 18.47 19.62
CA ILE A 15 7.34 17.23 19.08
C ILE A 15 6.98 16.04 19.97
N MET A 16 7.17 16.16 21.28
CA MET A 16 6.82 15.10 22.23
C MET A 16 5.31 14.79 22.22
N GLY A 17 4.46 15.81 22.20
CA GLY A 17 3.00 15.63 22.13
C GLY A 17 2.55 14.95 20.85
N SER A 18 3.14 15.32 19.71
CA SER A 18 2.84 14.70 18.41
C SER A 18 3.25 13.23 18.38
N PHE A 19 4.42 12.91 18.93
CA PHE A 19 4.90 11.52 19.00
C PHE A 19 4.05 10.68 19.95
N ALA A 20 3.63 11.24 21.08
CA ALA A 20 2.73 10.56 22.02
C ALA A 20 1.37 10.23 21.37
N LEU A 21 0.80 11.17 20.60
CA LEU A 21 -0.44 10.92 19.86
C LEU A 21 -0.27 9.83 18.78
N LEU A 22 0.88 9.80 18.11
CA LEU A 22 1.19 8.76 17.12
C LEU A 22 1.27 7.38 17.77
N VAL A 23 1.97 7.27 18.92
CA VAL A 23 2.07 6.02 19.69
C VAL A 23 0.70 5.52 20.15
N VAL A 24 -0.18 6.40 20.62
CA VAL A 24 -1.55 6.00 21.04
C VAL A 24 -2.42 5.56 19.85
N ASN A 25 -2.11 6.01 18.63
CA ASN A 25 -2.83 5.64 17.41
C ASN A 25 -2.09 4.58 16.58
N ILE A 26 -1.02 3.97 17.12
CA ILE A 26 -0.18 3.04 16.37
C ILE A 26 -0.95 1.80 15.93
N ASP A 27 -1.93 1.33 16.71
CA ASP A 27 -2.73 0.15 16.36
C ASP A 27 -3.54 0.39 15.07
N LYS A 28 -4.18 1.56 14.94
CA LYS A 28 -4.88 1.93 13.70
C LYS A 28 -3.93 2.11 12.52
N LEU A 29 -2.73 2.62 12.79
CA LEU A 29 -1.70 2.76 11.76
C LEU A 29 -1.18 1.40 11.31
N ILE A 30 -1.03 0.44 12.24
CA ILE A 30 -0.64 -0.94 11.94
C ILE A 30 -1.76 -1.64 11.17
N ASP A 31 -3.03 -1.49 11.56
CA ASP A 31 -4.16 -2.07 10.82
C ASP A 31 -4.22 -1.56 9.37
N GLU A 32 -3.97 -0.27 9.13
CA GLU A 32 -3.85 0.30 7.78
C GLU A 32 -2.65 -0.28 7.01
N LEU A 33 -1.53 -0.56 7.70
CA LEU A 33 -0.32 -1.13 7.12
C LEU A 33 -0.42 -2.65 6.88
N GLU A 34 -1.14 -3.39 7.70
CA GLU A 34 -1.33 -4.83 7.58
C GLU A 34 -2.33 -5.16 6.45
N GLY A 35 -3.30 -4.27 6.20
CA GLY A 35 -4.12 -4.26 4.99
C GLY A 35 -3.42 -3.67 3.75
N SER A 36 -2.22 -3.10 3.90
CA SER A 36 -1.41 -2.54 2.81
C SER A 36 -0.73 -3.64 2.00
N ASN A 37 -1.55 -4.49 1.41
CA ASN A 37 -1.15 -5.24 0.24
C ASN A 37 -0.96 -4.20 -0.87
N ASP A 38 0.30 -3.93 -1.21
CA ASP A 38 0.77 -3.34 -2.47
C ASP A 38 0.37 -4.18 -3.71
N GLN A 39 -0.63 -5.05 -3.55
CA GLN A 39 -0.99 -6.14 -4.40
C GLN A 39 -2.31 -5.82 -5.09
N MET A 40 -2.23 -5.74 -6.39
CA MET A 40 -3.38 -5.75 -7.27
C MET A 40 -3.63 -7.18 -7.75
N VAL A 41 -4.87 -7.65 -7.68
CA VAL A 41 -5.23 -9.00 -8.12
C VAL A 41 -5.89 -8.92 -9.49
N ALA A 42 -5.23 -9.43 -10.53
CA ALA A 42 -5.79 -9.54 -11.87
C ALA A 42 -6.26 -10.98 -12.14
N PHE A 43 -7.55 -11.15 -12.41
CA PHE A 43 -8.14 -12.45 -12.75
C PHE A 43 -7.99 -12.72 -14.24
N VAL A 44 -7.48 -13.90 -14.58
CA VAL A 44 -7.32 -14.35 -15.96
C VAL A 44 -8.67 -14.75 -16.53
N ASP A 45 -8.87 -14.52 -17.83
CA ASP A 45 -10.04 -15.04 -18.53
C ASP A 45 -10.06 -16.57 -18.57
N GLU A 46 -11.22 -17.18 -18.35
CA GLU A 46 -11.42 -18.64 -18.32
C GLU A 46 -11.20 -19.29 -19.69
N THR A 47 -11.19 -18.50 -20.76
CA THR A 47 -11.01 -18.98 -22.14
C THR A 47 -9.55 -19.17 -22.55
N LEU A 48 -8.58 -18.78 -21.71
CA LEU A 48 -7.15 -18.83 -22.03
C LEU A 48 -6.51 -20.14 -21.54
N MET A 49 -5.79 -20.81 -22.46
CA MET A 49 -4.96 -21.98 -22.13
C MET A 49 -3.71 -21.56 -21.33
N ASP A 50 -3.19 -22.45 -20.48
CA ASP A 50 -2.06 -22.19 -19.57
C ASP A 50 -0.80 -21.65 -20.29
N ASP A 51 -0.61 -21.96 -21.58
CA ASP A 51 0.52 -21.47 -22.37
C ASP A 51 0.40 -19.96 -22.71
N SER A 52 -0.83 -19.43 -22.75
CA SER A 52 -1.09 -18.00 -22.93
C SER A 52 -0.91 -17.20 -21.62
N ALA A 53 -1.03 -17.87 -20.47
CA ALA A 53 -0.83 -17.27 -19.15
C ALA A 53 0.64 -16.80 -18.98
N ARG A 54 1.62 -17.59 -19.41
CA ARG A 54 3.04 -17.17 -19.40
C ARG A 54 3.32 -15.92 -20.23
N VAL A 55 2.63 -15.75 -21.36
CA VAL A 55 2.75 -14.55 -22.21
C VAL A 55 2.12 -13.33 -21.52
N LEU A 56 1.06 -13.54 -20.75
CA LEU A 56 0.41 -12.49 -19.96
C LEU A 56 1.31 -12.01 -18.81
N GLU A 57 2.07 -12.91 -18.17
CA GLU A 57 3.02 -12.56 -17.12
C GLU A 57 4.09 -11.58 -17.60
N GLU A 58 4.71 -11.83 -18.77
CA GLU A 58 5.69 -10.91 -19.35
C GLU A 58 5.07 -9.55 -19.73
N LYS A 59 3.83 -9.54 -20.23
CA LYS A 59 3.11 -8.29 -20.54
C LYS A 59 2.78 -7.49 -19.28
N LEU A 60 2.40 -8.18 -18.20
CA LEU A 60 2.12 -7.56 -16.90
C LEU A 60 3.38 -6.93 -16.30
N LEU A 61 4.54 -7.60 -16.40
CA LEU A 61 5.83 -7.07 -15.96
C LEU A 61 6.28 -5.83 -16.76
N GLN A 62 5.81 -5.68 -18.01
CA GLN A 62 6.10 -4.51 -18.84
C GLN A 62 5.22 -3.30 -18.51
N VAL A 63 4.15 -3.47 -17.73
CA VAL A 63 3.30 -2.34 -17.33
C VAL A 63 4.09 -1.42 -16.41
N PRO A 64 4.14 -0.10 -16.70
CA PRO A 64 4.82 0.84 -15.84
C PRO A 64 4.19 0.79 -14.44
N ASN A 65 5.04 0.92 -13.42
CA ASN A 65 4.65 0.82 -12.00
C ASN A 65 4.44 -0.61 -11.46
N VAL A 66 4.66 -1.66 -12.26
CA VAL A 66 4.69 -3.05 -11.76
C VAL A 66 6.10 -3.41 -11.25
N SER A 67 6.17 -3.96 -10.04
CA SER A 67 7.40 -4.41 -9.38
C SER A 67 7.63 -5.90 -9.61
N SER A 68 6.61 -6.71 -9.32
CA SER A 68 6.64 -8.15 -9.53
C SER A 68 5.23 -8.66 -9.83
N VAL A 69 5.18 -9.83 -10.46
CA VAL A 69 3.94 -10.52 -10.80
C VAL A 69 4.09 -11.96 -10.30
N SER A 70 3.11 -12.44 -9.54
CA SER A 70 3.05 -13.82 -9.06
C SER A 70 1.79 -14.48 -9.59
N PHE A 71 1.93 -15.61 -10.27
CA PHE A 71 0.80 -16.40 -10.73
C PHE A 71 0.34 -17.35 -9.63
N ILE A 72 -0.92 -17.23 -9.22
CA ILE A 72 -1.56 -18.14 -8.28
C ILE A 72 -2.61 -18.95 -9.03
N THR A 73 -2.44 -20.25 -9.01
CA THR A 73 -3.38 -21.19 -9.63
C THR A 73 -4.69 -21.26 -8.85
N ARG A 74 -5.76 -21.73 -9.50
CA ARG A 74 -7.06 -21.96 -8.85
C ARG A 74 -6.97 -22.89 -7.62
N ASP A 75 -6.06 -23.86 -7.65
CA ASP A 75 -5.89 -24.84 -6.58
C ASP A 75 -5.18 -24.20 -5.37
N GLU A 76 -4.08 -23.46 -5.60
CA GLU A 76 -3.39 -22.70 -4.56
C GLU A 76 -4.29 -21.63 -3.95
N ALA A 77 -5.08 -20.94 -4.78
CA ALA A 77 -6.06 -19.96 -4.34
C ALA A 77 -7.13 -20.58 -3.42
N MET A 78 -7.52 -21.83 -3.66
CA MET A 78 -8.49 -22.56 -2.86
C MET A 78 -7.88 -23.05 -1.55
N GLU A 79 -6.63 -23.50 -1.55
CA GLU A 79 -5.92 -23.88 -0.32
C GLU A 79 -5.76 -22.69 0.64
N GLU A 80 -5.39 -21.52 0.12
CA GLU A 80 -5.28 -20.30 0.91
C GLU A 80 -6.63 -19.87 1.47
N PHE A 81 -7.69 -19.93 0.65
CA PHE A 81 -9.05 -19.60 1.09
C PHE A 81 -9.55 -20.54 2.21
N LYS A 82 -9.22 -21.83 2.14
CA LYS A 82 -9.58 -22.82 3.17
C LYS A 82 -8.81 -22.65 4.48
N LYS A 83 -7.68 -21.92 4.46
CA LYS A 83 -6.88 -21.64 5.65
C LYS A 83 -7.43 -20.45 6.44
N ASP A 84 -7.99 -19.47 5.75
CA ASP A 84 -8.56 -18.26 6.36
C ASP A 84 -10.00 -18.44 6.86
N PHE A 85 -10.70 -19.48 6.36
CA PHE A 85 -12.08 -19.78 6.75
C PHE A 85 -12.23 -21.19 7.31
N ASP A 86 -13.07 -21.32 8.35
CA ASP A 86 -13.34 -22.60 9.01
C ASP A 86 -13.88 -23.62 8.00
N THR A 87 -13.16 -24.74 7.88
CA THR A 87 -13.05 -25.54 6.65
C THR A 87 -14.35 -26.31 6.32
N GLU A 88 -15.23 -26.50 7.29
CA GLU A 88 -16.45 -27.34 7.18
C GLU A 88 -17.51 -26.79 6.21
N LEU A 89 -17.60 -25.47 6.02
CA LEU A 89 -18.62 -24.86 5.15
C LEU A 89 -18.23 -24.88 3.66
N PHE A 90 -16.93 -25.02 3.37
CA PHE A 90 -16.37 -24.81 2.03
C PHE A 90 -15.65 -26.04 1.46
N GLU A 91 -15.61 -27.17 2.18
CA GLU A 91 -15.09 -28.45 1.65
C GLU A 91 -15.80 -28.91 0.36
N SER A 92 -17.08 -28.54 0.19
CA SER A 92 -17.88 -28.91 -0.99
C SER A 92 -17.64 -28.03 -2.23
N LEU A 93 -16.90 -26.91 -2.09
CA LEU A 93 -16.54 -26.08 -3.22
C LEU A 93 -15.33 -26.67 -3.95
N GLY A 94 -15.53 -27.04 -5.21
CA GLY A 94 -14.43 -27.40 -6.11
C GLY A 94 -13.56 -26.18 -6.45
N SER A 95 -12.28 -26.40 -6.72
CA SER A 95 -11.33 -25.32 -7.11
C SER A 95 -11.74 -24.59 -8.39
N ASP A 96 -12.63 -25.18 -9.19
CA ASP A 96 -13.27 -24.54 -10.36
C ASP A 96 -14.17 -23.34 -10.00
N ALA A 97 -14.53 -23.16 -8.72
CA ALA A 97 -15.21 -21.95 -8.26
C ALA A 97 -14.29 -20.72 -8.26
N LEU A 98 -12.97 -20.92 -8.30
CA LEU A 98 -11.95 -19.87 -8.31
C LEU A 98 -11.26 -19.81 -9.67
N ARG A 99 -11.00 -18.58 -10.12
CA ARG A 99 -10.21 -18.31 -11.33
C ARG A 99 -8.74 -18.22 -10.97
N HIS A 100 -7.89 -18.58 -11.94
CA HIS A 100 -6.47 -18.24 -11.89
C HIS A 100 -6.30 -16.73 -11.74
N ARG A 101 -5.33 -16.32 -10.92
CA ARG A 101 -5.12 -14.90 -10.59
C ARG A 101 -3.63 -14.55 -10.60
N TYR A 102 -3.32 -13.36 -11.09
CA TYR A 102 -2.03 -12.73 -10.92
C TYR A 102 -2.09 -11.78 -9.73
N VAL A 103 -1.18 -11.95 -8.79
CA VAL A 103 -0.89 -10.99 -7.72
C VAL A 103 0.22 -10.09 -8.22
N ILE A 104 -0.11 -8.83 -8.46
CA ILE A 104 0.77 -7.82 -9.05
C ILE A 104 1.19 -6.86 -7.95
N HIS A 105 2.47 -6.83 -7.62
CA HIS A 105 3.03 -5.86 -6.68
C HIS A 105 3.36 -4.56 -7.41
N LEU A 106 3.03 -3.43 -6.80
CA LEU A 106 3.24 -2.11 -7.38
C LEU A 106 4.47 -1.41 -6.80
N ASN A 107 5.21 -0.69 -7.63
CA ASN A 107 6.32 0.16 -7.18
C ASN A 107 5.82 1.41 -6.43
N ASP A 108 4.68 1.97 -6.87
CA ASP A 108 4.05 3.14 -6.29
C ASP A 108 2.54 2.93 -6.17
N ILE A 109 2.08 2.75 -4.93
CA ILE A 109 0.66 2.64 -4.58
C ILE A 109 -0.11 3.92 -5.01
N GLY A 110 0.57 5.06 -5.10
CA GLY A 110 0.04 6.34 -5.60
C GLY A 110 -0.50 6.30 -7.02
N LYS A 111 -0.01 5.36 -7.84
CA LYS A 111 -0.40 5.20 -9.25
C LYS A 111 -1.25 3.96 -9.49
N MET A 112 -1.77 3.35 -8.43
CA MET A 112 -2.53 2.11 -8.53
C MET A 112 -3.77 2.22 -9.43
N GLU A 113 -4.45 3.37 -9.47
CA GLU A 113 -5.61 3.58 -10.34
C GLU A 113 -5.22 3.59 -11.83
N GLU A 114 -4.14 4.29 -12.18
CA GLU A 114 -3.58 4.31 -13.54
C GLU A 114 -3.08 2.91 -13.95
N THR A 115 -2.36 2.22 -13.07
CA THR A 115 -1.89 0.85 -13.33
C THR A 115 -3.06 -0.13 -13.48
N LYS A 116 -4.13 0.04 -12.71
CA LYS A 116 -5.35 -0.77 -12.82
C LYS A 116 -5.96 -0.64 -14.22
N GLU A 117 -6.14 0.56 -14.72
CA GLU A 117 -6.70 0.79 -16.06
C GLU A 117 -5.83 0.18 -17.16
N LEU A 118 -4.50 0.33 -17.04
CA LEU A 118 -3.56 -0.27 -17.99
C LEU A 118 -3.65 -1.81 -17.99
N VAL A 119 -3.75 -2.43 -16.81
CA VAL A 119 -3.87 -3.89 -16.70
C VAL A 119 -5.26 -4.37 -17.15
N GLU A 120 -6.35 -3.66 -16.85
CA GLU A 120 -7.69 -3.98 -17.36
C GLU A 120 -7.78 -3.88 -18.89
N SER A 121 -6.94 -3.07 -19.51
CA SER A 121 -6.90 -2.93 -20.98
C SER A 121 -6.15 -4.07 -21.69
N LEU A 122 -5.45 -4.94 -20.97
CA LEU A 122 -4.73 -6.07 -21.56
C LEU A 122 -5.69 -7.19 -21.96
N ASP A 123 -5.56 -7.63 -23.22
CA ASP A 123 -6.32 -8.76 -23.75
C ASP A 123 -5.97 -10.04 -22.98
N GLY A 124 -7.00 -10.66 -22.38
CA GLY A 124 -6.89 -11.85 -21.53
C GLY A 124 -7.04 -11.64 -20.02
N ILE A 125 -7.26 -10.40 -19.57
CA ILE A 125 -7.59 -10.08 -18.18
C ILE A 125 -9.09 -9.82 -18.07
N ALA A 126 -9.80 -10.69 -17.36
CA ALA A 126 -11.25 -10.62 -17.23
C ALA A 126 -11.71 -9.57 -16.21
N ARG A 127 -10.94 -9.40 -15.13
CA ARG A 127 -11.25 -8.41 -14.08
C ARG A 127 -10.01 -8.11 -13.27
N VAL A 128 -9.82 -6.84 -12.91
CA VAL A 128 -8.80 -6.44 -11.94
C VAL A 128 -9.46 -5.96 -10.67
N LYS A 129 -9.14 -6.60 -9.55
CA LYS A 129 -9.45 -6.10 -8.21
C LYS A 129 -8.22 -5.34 -7.69
N ALA A 130 -8.33 -4.02 -7.69
CA ALA A 130 -7.44 -3.14 -6.94
C ALA A 130 -8.19 -2.60 -5.73
N HIS A 131 -7.62 -2.72 -4.54
CA HIS A 131 -8.22 -2.16 -3.34
C HIS A 131 -7.89 -0.66 -3.23
N LEU A 132 -8.55 0.14 -4.08
CA LEU A 132 -8.28 1.59 -4.23
C LEU A 132 -8.53 2.40 -2.94
N GLU A 133 -9.33 1.90 -1.99
CA GLU A 133 -9.49 2.55 -0.68
C GLU A 133 -8.23 2.46 0.17
N TYR A 134 -7.50 1.33 0.14
CA TYR A 134 -6.26 1.17 0.90
C TYR A 134 -5.13 2.04 0.32
N ALA A 135 -5.06 2.18 -1.01
CA ALA A 135 -4.11 3.11 -1.62
C ALA A 135 -4.31 4.56 -1.17
N ARG A 136 -5.56 5.01 -1.06
CA ARG A 136 -5.87 6.36 -0.58
C ARG A 136 -5.45 6.57 0.88
N GLY A 137 -5.65 5.55 1.73
CA GLY A 137 -5.17 5.57 3.12
C GLY A 137 -3.66 5.75 3.19
N PHE A 138 -2.91 4.91 2.45
CA PHE A 138 -1.45 4.96 2.40
C PHE A 138 -0.91 6.30 1.88
N ILE A 139 -1.47 6.83 0.79
CA ILE A 139 -1.10 8.15 0.24
C ILE A 139 -1.40 9.26 1.26
N SER A 140 -2.54 9.20 1.93
CA SER A 140 -2.92 10.18 2.95
C SER A 140 -1.95 10.16 4.12
N MET A 141 -1.57 8.97 4.62
CA MET A 141 -0.60 8.81 5.69
C MET A 141 0.78 9.36 5.28
N ARG A 142 1.27 9.01 4.07
CA ARG A 142 2.53 9.54 3.53
C ARG A 142 2.53 11.06 3.48
N ASN A 143 1.41 11.66 3.07
CA ASN A 143 1.26 13.11 3.01
C ASN A 143 1.23 13.75 4.40
N ILE A 144 0.57 13.13 5.38
CA ILE A 144 0.57 13.59 6.78
C ILE A 144 1.99 13.56 7.34
N VAL A 145 2.70 12.44 7.19
CA VAL A 145 4.09 12.31 7.65
C VAL A 145 4.98 13.36 7.00
N SER A 146 4.86 13.53 5.67
CA SER A 146 5.63 14.53 4.92
C SER A 146 5.35 15.96 5.40
N ALA A 147 4.09 16.31 5.62
CA ALA A 147 3.69 17.63 6.12
C ALA A 147 4.25 17.90 7.52
N VAL A 148 4.18 16.91 8.42
CA VAL A 148 4.75 17.01 9.78
C VAL A 148 6.27 17.17 9.72
N SER A 149 6.97 16.36 8.92
CA SER A 149 8.42 16.49 8.73
C SER A 149 8.82 17.85 8.17
N PHE A 150 8.05 18.39 7.22
CA PHE A 150 8.30 19.72 6.65
C PHE A 150 8.10 20.83 7.69
N ALA A 151 7.01 20.79 8.45
CA ALA A 151 6.75 21.75 9.53
C ALA A 151 7.86 21.73 10.59
N LEU A 152 8.30 20.54 10.99
CA LEU A 152 9.39 20.35 11.96
C LEU A 152 10.71 20.91 11.43
N THR A 153 11.01 20.70 10.14
CA THR A 153 12.17 21.28 9.45
C THR A 153 12.16 22.82 9.50
N ILE A 154 11.01 23.45 9.25
CA ILE A 154 10.86 24.91 9.32
C ILE A 154 11.12 25.40 10.74
N ILE A 155 10.52 24.76 11.75
CA ILE A 155 10.69 25.13 13.16
C ILE A 155 12.16 25.04 13.56
N LEU A 156 12.85 23.95 13.22
CA LEU A 156 14.28 23.81 13.51
C LEU A 156 15.11 24.89 12.83
N THR A 157 14.81 25.20 11.56
CA THR A 157 15.53 26.24 10.81
C THR A 157 15.40 27.61 11.49
N ILE A 158 14.20 27.96 11.95
CA ILE A 158 13.94 29.20 12.69
C ILE A 158 14.73 29.21 14.00
N VAL A 159 14.68 28.13 14.78
CA VAL A 159 15.42 27.99 16.04
C VAL A 159 16.93 28.13 15.82
N SER A 160 17.48 27.45 14.81
CA SER A 160 18.90 27.55 14.45
C SER A 160 19.31 28.98 14.11
N PHE A 161 18.50 29.70 13.33
CA PHE A 161 18.75 31.10 12.99
C PHE A 161 18.72 32.02 14.22
N PHE A 162 17.77 31.82 15.13
CA PHE A 162 17.69 32.58 16.37
C PHE A 162 18.88 32.36 17.30
N ILE A 163 19.37 31.12 17.41
CA ILE A 163 20.58 30.80 18.18
C ILE A 163 21.80 31.48 17.58
N MET A 164 21.95 31.46 16.25
CA MET A 164 23.05 32.13 15.55
C MET A 164 23.01 33.66 15.70
N THR A 165 21.82 34.28 15.71
CA THR A 165 21.68 35.75 15.81
C THR A 165 21.77 36.26 17.25
N ASN A 166 21.48 35.42 18.26
CA ASN A 166 21.63 35.77 19.69
C ASN A 166 23.00 35.37 20.27
N THR A 167 23.84 34.68 19.51
CA THR A 167 25.26 34.46 19.81
C THR A 167 26.07 35.59 19.20
#